data_AF-A0A2S2NYX0-F1
#
_entry.id   AF-A0A2S2NYX0-F1
#
_cell.length_a   1.000
_cell.length_b   1.000
_cell.length_c   1.000
_cell.angle_alpha   90.00
_cell.angle_beta   90.00
_cell.angle_gamma   90.00
#
_symmetry.space_group_name_H-M   'P 1'
#
loop_
_entity.id
_entity.type
_entity.pdbx_description
1 polymer ?
#
loop_
_entity_poly.entity_id
_entity_poly.type
_entity_poly.pdbx_seq_one_letter_code
_entity_poly.pdbx_strand_id
1 'polypeptide(L)'
;IFRKNNNFWTYLDKNGCNNSGLSIGAQLQLVYYWCQDLKQSTIITLTGKSAHTVCDWMNLCRDIPVRIFENRNKLGGPVIVIQVDECLLRGSRKNNKGRLRLGDLPSENL
;
A
#
# COMPACT_ATOMS: atom_id res chain seq x y z
N ILE A 1 4.33 8.93 -5.22
CA ILE A 1 4.80 10.18 -4.55
C ILE A 1 3.55 10.90 -4.07
N PHE A 2 3.18 10.73 -2.80
CA PHE A 2 2.17 11.59 -2.18
C PHE A 2 2.65 13.04 -2.31
N ARG A 3 1.87 13.90 -2.96
CA ARG A 3 2.18 15.33 -3.03
C ARG A 3 2.32 15.81 -1.60
N LYS A 4 3.48 16.41 -1.25
CA LYS A 4 3.83 16.81 0.13
C LYS A 4 2.80 17.75 0.77
N ASN A 5 1.91 18.35 -0.03
CA ASN A 5 0.70 19.05 0.40
C ASN A 5 -0.53 18.40 -0.26
N ASN A 6 -1.21 17.50 0.46
CA ASN A 6 -2.46 16.92 -0.04
C ASN A 6 -3.59 17.95 0.14
N ASN A 7 -3.71 18.85 -0.85
CA ASN A 7 -4.71 19.89 -0.87
C ASN A 7 -6.12 19.39 -1.22
N PHE A 8 -6.35 18.08 -1.35
CA PHE A 8 -7.69 17.58 -1.67
C PHE A 8 -8.70 18.00 -0.60
N TRP A 9 -8.38 17.87 0.68
CA TRP A 9 -9.36 18.09 1.75
C TRP A 9 -9.35 19.50 2.35
N THR A 10 -8.77 20.49 1.66
CA THR A 10 -8.59 21.84 2.22
C THR A 10 -9.81 22.76 2.07
N TYR A 11 -10.75 22.43 1.18
CA TYR A 11 -12.01 23.16 1.01
C TYR A 11 -13.06 22.30 0.29
N LEU A 12 -14.31 22.78 0.30
CA LEU A 12 -15.40 22.30 -0.57
C LEU A 12 -15.94 23.47 -1.38
N ASP A 13 -16.13 23.27 -2.67
CA ASP A 13 -16.79 24.25 -3.53
C ASP A 13 -18.32 24.21 -3.35
N LYS A 14 -19.03 25.11 -4.04
CA LYS A 14 -20.50 25.19 -4.05
C LYS A 14 -21.20 23.91 -4.54
N ASN A 15 -20.48 23.01 -5.22
CA ASN A 15 -20.98 21.73 -5.72
C ASN A 15 -20.58 20.56 -4.80
N GLY A 16 -19.94 20.83 -3.65
CA GLY A 16 -19.45 19.81 -2.72
C GLY A 16 -18.22 19.05 -3.22
N CYS A 17 -17.55 19.56 -4.25
CA CYS A 17 -16.31 19.02 -4.79
C CYS A 17 -15.11 19.69 -4.12
N ASN A 18 -13.99 18.98 -4.09
CA ASN A 18 -12.73 19.50 -3.59
C ASN A 18 -11.66 19.54 -4.71
N ASN A 19 -10.39 19.80 -4.40
CA ASN A 19 -9.32 19.85 -5.41
C ASN A 19 -9.12 18.55 -6.23
N SER A 20 -9.78 17.45 -5.87
CA SER A 20 -9.81 16.23 -6.69
C SER A 20 -10.79 16.28 -7.86
N GLY A 21 -11.67 17.29 -7.90
CA GLY A 21 -12.78 17.38 -8.87
C GLY A 21 -13.92 16.38 -8.60
N LEU A 22 -13.88 15.64 -7.49
CA LEU A 22 -14.93 14.70 -7.08
C LEU A 22 -15.66 15.22 -5.83
N SER A 23 -16.94 14.89 -5.72
CA SER A 23 -17.68 15.08 -4.48
C SER A 23 -17.18 14.11 -3.40
N ILE A 24 -17.35 14.46 -2.12
CA ILE A 24 -16.95 13.58 -1.01
C ILE A 24 -17.56 12.18 -1.15
N GLY A 25 -18.84 12.08 -1.54
CA GLY A 25 -19.51 10.80 -1.74
C GLY A 25 -18.88 9.95 -2.85
N ALA A 26 -18.46 10.57 -3.96
CA ALA A 26 -17.76 9.88 -5.04
C ALA A 26 -16.36 9.40 -4.61
N GLN A 27 -15.68 10.16 -3.74
CA GLN A 27 -14.39 9.79 -3.17
C GLN A 27 -14.55 8.58 -2.24
N LEU A 28 -15.54 8.62 -1.34
CA LEU A 28 -15.85 7.50 -0.44
C LEU A 28 -16.22 6.24 -1.21
N GLN A 29 -16.99 6.36 -2.30
CA GLN A 29 -17.36 5.24 -3.17
C GLN A 29 -16.11 4.57 -3.79
N LEU A 30 -15.14 5.35 -4.27
CA LEU A 30 -13.89 4.82 -4.83
C LEU A 30 -13.05 4.09 -3.78
N VAL A 31 -12.95 4.66 -2.57
CA VAL A 31 -12.24 4.02 -1.44
C VAL A 31 -12.94 2.71 -1.06
N TYR A 32 -14.27 2.71 -0.98
CA TYR A 32 -15.05 1.50 -0.69
C TYR A 32 -14.77 0.39 -1.70
N TYR A 33 -14.82 0.68 -3.01
CA TYR A 33 -14.55 -0.33 -4.03
C TYR A 33 -13.10 -0.83 -4.03
N TRP A 34 -12.13 0.01 -3.69
CA TRP A 34 -10.75 -0.43 -3.48
C TRP A 34 -10.64 -1.39 -2.29
N CYS A 35 -11.32 -1.10 -1.17
CA CYS A 35 -11.36 -1.99 -0.01
C CYS A 35 -12.03 -3.34 -0.30
N GLN A 36 -12.93 -3.40 -1.30
CA GLN A 36 -13.58 -4.63 -1.76
C GLN A 36 -12.73 -5.41 -2.80
N ASP A 37 -11.49 -4.98 -3.06
CA ASP A 37 -10.58 -5.59 -4.03
C ASP A 37 -11.19 -5.71 -5.45
N LEU A 38 -12.01 -4.73 -5.85
CA LEU A 38 -12.58 -4.72 -7.18
C LEU A 38 -11.53 -4.34 -8.23
N LYS A 39 -11.59 -5.02 -9.38
CA LYS A 39 -10.75 -4.69 -10.54
C LYS A 39 -11.04 -3.27 -11.03
N GLN A 40 -10.01 -2.56 -11.48
CA GLN A 40 -10.15 -1.18 -11.99
C GLN A 40 -11.17 -1.07 -13.13
N SER A 41 -11.20 -2.04 -14.03
CA SER A 41 -12.18 -2.08 -15.12
C SER A 41 -13.62 -2.11 -14.60
N THR A 42 -13.90 -2.92 -13.58
CA THR A 42 -15.20 -2.98 -12.92
C THR A 42 -15.55 -1.66 -12.25
N ILE A 43 -14.59 -1.03 -11.58
CA ILE A 43 -14.80 0.28 -10.92
C ILE A 43 -15.12 1.37 -11.95
N ILE A 44 -14.44 1.37 -13.10
CA ILE A 44 -14.72 2.28 -14.22
C ILE A 44 -16.17 2.09 -14.70
N THR A 45 -16.59 0.85 -14.93
CA THR A 45 -17.96 0.53 -15.36
C THR A 45 -19.00 0.96 -14.33
N LEU A 46 -18.78 0.69 -13.03
CA LEU A 46 -19.75 1.00 -11.97
C LEU A 46 -19.88 2.50 -11.69
N THR A 47 -18.80 3.26 -11.85
CA THR A 47 -18.78 4.69 -11.48
C THR A 47 -18.93 5.63 -12.67
N GLY A 48 -18.75 5.14 -13.89
CA GLY A 48 -18.70 5.95 -15.12
C GLY A 48 -17.51 6.93 -15.17
N LYS A 49 -16.53 6.79 -14.26
CA LYS A 49 -15.38 7.70 -14.18
C LYS A 49 -14.31 7.32 -15.20
N SER A 50 -13.48 8.30 -15.58
CA SER A 50 -12.37 8.05 -16.48
C SER A 50 -11.37 7.06 -15.90
N ALA A 51 -10.71 6.29 -16.76
CA ALA A 51 -9.66 5.35 -16.36
C ALA A 51 -8.52 6.06 -15.60
N HIS A 52 -8.16 7.27 -16.02
CA HIS A 52 -7.16 8.09 -15.33
C HIS A 52 -7.59 8.42 -13.90
N THR A 53 -8.81 8.91 -13.71
CA THR A 53 -9.36 9.22 -12.38
C THR A 53 -9.35 7.99 -11.49
N VAL A 54 -9.83 6.84 -11.99
CA VAL A 54 -9.84 5.59 -11.20
C VAL A 54 -8.41 5.18 -10.84
N CYS A 55 -7.48 5.18 -11.81
CA CYS A 55 -6.08 4.83 -11.57
C CYS A 55 -5.42 5.70 -10.49
N ASP A 56 -5.61 7.02 -10.55
CA ASP A 56 -5.09 7.96 -9.56
C ASP A 56 -5.62 7.65 -8.15
N TRP A 57 -6.91 7.35 -8.02
CA TRP A 57 -7.53 7.00 -6.74
C TRP A 57 -7.09 5.63 -6.22
N MET A 58 -6.92 4.62 -7.07
CA MET A 58 -6.38 3.32 -6.65
C MET A 58 -4.92 3.45 -6.19
N ASN A 59 -4.12 4.28 -6.86
CA ASN A 59 -2.76 4.60 -6.44
C ASN A 59 -2.74 5.35 -5.10
N LEU A 60 -3.65 6.30 -4.90
CA LEU A 60 -3.81 7.00 -3.63
C LEU A 60 -4.15 6.01 -2.49
N CYS A 61 -5.12 5.12 -2.73
CA CYS A 61 -5.52 4.11 -1.76
C CYS A 61 -4.40 3.11 -1.45
N ARG A 62 -3.52 2.80 -2.40
CA ARG A 62 -2.31 1.98 -2.17
C ARG A 62 -1.24 2.73 -1.39
N ASP A 63 -0.98 4.00 -1.74
CA ASP A 63 0.11 4.78 -1.13
C ASP A 63 -0.18 5.13 0.35
N ILE A 64 -1.45 5.32 0.74
CA ILE A 64 -1.82 5.66 2.13
C ILE A 64 -1.37 4.58 3.13
N PRO A 65 -1.77 3.30 3.00
CA PRO A 65 -1.33 2.23 3.89
C PRO A 65 0.18 2.01 3.87
N VAL A 66 0.82 2.09 2.70
CA VAL A 66 2.28 1.97 2.58
C VAL A 66 2.97 3.03 3.43
N ARG A 67 2.52 4.28 3.36
CA ARG A 67 3.13 5.35 4.15
C ARG A 67 2.85 5.23 5.65
N ILE A 68 1.63 4.81 6.03
CA ILE A 68 1.32 4.48 7.43
C ILE A 68 2.27 3.39 7.93
N PHE A 69 2.54 2.39 7.08
CA PHE A 69 3.43 1.30 7.39
C PHE A 69 4.90 1.73 7.47
N GLU A 70 5.37 2.62 6.60
CA GLU A 70 6.74 3.16 6.63
C GLU A 70 6.99 4.05 7.86
N ASN A 71 5.97 4.79 8.30
CA ASN A 71 6.04 5.68 9.45
C ASN A 71 5.77 4.99 10.80
N ARG A 72 5.38 3.71 10.80
CA ARG A 72 5.13 2.98 12.04
C ARG A 72 6.47 2.68 12.73
N ASN A 73 6.41 2.46 14.05
CA ASN A 73 7.56 1.95 14.79
C ASN A 73 8.02 0.62 14.18
N LYS A 74 9.32 0.44 13.99
CA LYS A 74 9.87 -0.80 13.45
C LYS A 74 9.38 -1.98 14.28
N LEU A 75 9.00 -3.07 13.60
CA LEU A 75 8.68 -4.32 14.28
C LEU A 75 9.95 -4.87 14.90
N GLY A 76 9.92 -5.11 16.21
CA GLY A 76 11.05 -5.60 16.98
C GLY A 76 12.01 -4.49 17.45
N GLY A 77 13.15 -4.92 17.98
CA GLY A 77 14.15 -4.06 18.59
C GLY A 77 14.95 -4.86 19.63
N PRO A 78 16.04 -4.32 20.18
CA PRO A 78 16.72 -4.94 21.31
C PRO A 78 15.69 -5.26 22.40
N VAL A 79 15.68 -6.50 22.90
CA VAL A 79 14.76 -6.99 23.96
C VAL A 79 13.31 -7.25 23.52
N ILE A 80 12.93 -7.03 22.25
CA ILE A 80 11.58 -7.35 21.76
C ILE A 80 11.62 -8.66 20.97
N VAL A 81 11.03 -9.72 21.53
CA VAL A 81 10.79 -10.98 20.82
C VAL A 81 9.57 -10.79 19.93
N ILE A 82 9.76 -10.92 18.61
CA ILE A 82 8.66 -10.92 17.64
C ILE A 82 8.37 -12.35 17.21
N GLN A 83 7.09 -12.71 17.13
CA GLN A 83 6.66 -13.96 16.51
C GLN A 83 6.59 -13.74 15.00
N VAL A 84 7.40 -14.49 14.27
CA VAL A 84 7.30 -14.60 12.82
C VAL A 84 6.47 -15.85 12.55
N ASP A 85 5.23 -15.67 12.11
CA ASP A 85 4.40 -16.76 11.63
C ASP A 85 5.01 -17.37 10.35
N GLU A 86 4.59 -18.59 9.98
CA GLU A 86 5.18 -19.46 8.96
C GLU A 86 5.73 -18.72 7.72
N CYS A 87 6.99 -18.29 7.82
CA CYS A 87 7.74 -17.76 6.71
C CYS A 87 8.70 -18.85 6.23
N LEU A 88 8.68 -19.13 4.92
CA LEU A 88 9.65 -20.01 4.28
C LEU A 88 11.03 -19.31 4.26
N LEU A 89 11.70 -19.28 5.41
CA LEU A 89 13.03 -18.70 5.58
C LEU A 89 14.13 -19.66 5.15
N ARG A 90 13.81 -20.96 5.06
CA ARG A 90 14.67 -22.04 4.55
C ARG A 90 14.17 -22.51 3.17
N GLY A 91 15.06 -22.56 2.19
CA GLY A 91 14.75 -23.00 0.83
C GLY A 91 15.43 -22.17 -0.26
N SER A 92 15.20 -22.53 -1.52
CA SER A 92 15.69 -21.76 -2.67
C SER A 92 14.91 -20.46 -2.78
N ARG A 93 15.59 -19.32 -2.59
CA ARG A 93 15.00 -17.99 -2.78
C ARG A 93 14.94 -17.66 -4.27
N LYS A 94 14.03 -16.77 -4.67
CA LYS A 94 13.99 -16.25 -6.06
C LYS A 94 15.39 -15.74 -6.45
N ASN A 95 15.98 -16.36 -7.46
CA ASN A 95 17.34 -16.11 -7.97
C ASN A 95 18.50 -16.40 -6.98
N ASN A 96 18.32 -17.29 -6.00
CA ASN A 96 19.34 -17.66 -5.00
C ASN A 96 19.96 -16.49 -4.21
N LYS A 97 19.32 -15.31 -4.20
CA LYS A 97 19.82 -14.14 -3.48
C LYS A 97 19.72 -14.34 -1.97
N GLY A 98 20.82 -14.10 -1.27
CA GLY A 98 20.91 -14.31 0.19
C GLY A 98 20.97 -15.78 0.62
N ARG A 99 21.28 -16.70 -0.30
CA ARG A 99 21.53 -18.11 0.04
C ARG A 99 22.91 -18.23 0.70
N LEU A 100 22.93 -18.58 1.98
CA LEU A 100 24.16 -18.95 2.68
C LEU A 100 24.70 -20.24 2.08
N ARG A 101 25.96 -20.24 1.65
CA ARG A 101 26.69 -21.44 1.27
C ARG A 101 27.30 -22.05 2.53
N LEU A 102 27.64 -23.35 2.50
CA LEU A 102 28.28 -24.00 3.66
C LEU A 102 29.57 -23.29 4.12
N GLY A 103 30.31 -22.67 3.19
CA GLY A 103 31.52 -21.90 3.51
C GLY A 103 31.25 -20.55 4.20
N ASP A 104 29.99 -20.10 4.27
CA ASP A 104 29.60 -18.85 4.93
C ASP A 104 29.15 -19.11 6.39
N LEU A 105 29.10 -20.37 6.84
CA LEU A 105 28.76 -20.72 8.22
C LEU A 105 29.98 -20.51 9.13
N PRO A 106 29.80 -19.93 10.34
CA PRO A 106 30.87 -19.84 11.33
C PRO A 106 31.40 -21.23 11.67
N SER A 107 32.71 -21.34 11.85
CA SER A 107 33.43 -22.59 12.18
C SER A 107 32.94 -23.34 13.42
N GLU A 108 32.10 -22.70 14.23
CA GLU A 108 31.46 -23.28 15.42
C GLU A 108 30.31 -24.24 15.11
N ASN A 109 29.87 -24.33 13.85
CA ASN A 109 28.76 -25.22 13.43
C ASN A 109 29.19 -26.27 12.38
N LEU A 110 30.49 -26.61 12.34
CA LEU A 110 31.06 -27.70 11.53
C LEU A 110 31.34 -28.93 12.41
#